data_AF-A0A5P8P274-F1
#
_entry.id   AF-A0A5P8P274-F1
#
_cell.length_a   1.000
_cell.length_b   1.000
_cell.length_c   1.000
_cell.angle_alpha   90.00
_cell.angle_beta   90.00
_cell.angle_gamma   90.00
#
_symmetry.space_group_name_H-M   'P 1'
#
loop_
_entity.id
_entity.type
_entity.pdbx_description
1 polymer ?
#
loop_
_entity_poly.entity_id
_entity_poly.type
_entity_poly.pdbx_seq_one_letter_code
_entity_poly.pdbx_strand_id
1 'polypeptide(L)'
;MIAGFEDKLACEGIVGDGCGGGRVFYIDAQTLYAYDPITKESTKLLDKVIDAKSISKKACIITIECKDETIRFDLSLLHKI
;
A
#
# COMPACT_ATOMS: atom_id res chain seq x y z
N MET A 1 9.13 0.18 12.19
CA MET A 1 9.03 1.37 11.32
C MET A 1 9.99 1.19 10.16
N ILE A 2 9.57 1.51 8.93
CA ILE A 2 10.38 1.36 7.71
C ILE A 2 11.16 2.67 7.52
N ALA A 3 12.49 2.61 7.44
CA ALA A 3 13.34 3.80 7.29
C ALA A 3 12.95 4.58 6.02
N GLY A 4 12.69 5.89 6.15
CA GLY A 4 12.18 6.76 5.07
C GLY A 4 10.65 6.86 4.97
N PHE A 5 9.91 6.08 5.76
CA PHE A 5 8.44 6.13 5.85
C PHE A 5 7.97 6.32 7.31
N GLU A 6 8.80 6.90 8.17
CA GLU A 6 8.54 7.00 9.62
C GLU A 6 7.30 7.86 9.94
N ASP A 7 6.99 8.84 9.09
CA ASP A 7 5.83 9.72 9.23
C ASP A 7 4.63 9.30 8.35
N LYS A 8 4.79 8.25 7.53
CA LYS A 8 3.77 7.81 6.56
C LYS A 8 3.13 6.49 6.98
N LEU A 9 1.85 6.33 6.66
CA LEU A 9 1.19 5.03 6.75
C LEU A 9 1.76 4.13 5.67
N ALA A 10 2.62 3.19 6.07
CA ALA A 10 3.29 2.28 5.16
C ALA A 10 3.32 0.84 5.69
N CYS A 11 3.32 -0.13 4.76
CA CYS A 11 3.56 -1.53 5.03
C CYS A 11 4.47 -2.16 3.97
N GLU A 12 5.21 -3.20 4.34
CA GLU A 12 6.09 -3.90 3.42
C GLU A 12 5.40 -5.11 2.79
N GLY A 13 5.61 -5.28 1.50
CA GLY A 13 5.29 -6.52 0.81
C GLY A 13 6.24 -7.63 1.20
N ILE A 14 5.73 -8.63 1.91
CA ILE A 14 6.50 -9.82 2.28
C ILE A 14 6.83 -10.62 1.02
N VAL A 15 8.11 -10.91 0.79
CA VAL A 15 8.56 -11.78 -0.31
C VAL A 15 8.02 -13.19 -0.08
N GLY A 16 7.40 -13.77 -1.10
CA GLY A 16 6.79 -15.11 -1.03
C GLY A 16 5.34 -15.14 -0.54
N ASP A 17 4.77 -14.01 -0.13
CA ASP A 17 3.35 -13.87 0.24
C ASP A 17 2.43 -13.79 -1.00
N GLY A 18 2.99 -13.75 -2.21
CA GLY A 18 2.25 -13.66 -3.47
C GLY A 18 2.64 -12.39 -4.23
N CYS A 19 1.78 -11.38 -4.23
CA CYS A 19 1.99 -10.16 -5.00
C CYS A 19 2.83 -9.12 -4.26
N GLY A 20 3.63 -8.34 -4.99
CA GLY A 20 4.28 -7.13 -4.46
C GLY A 20 5.35 -7.38 -3.39
N GLY A 21 5.92 -8.58 -3.32
CA GLY A 21 7.03 -8.88 -2.44
C GLY A 21 8.24 -7.97 -2.69
N GLY A 22 8.85 -7.47 -1.61
CA GLY A 22 10.00 -6.56 -1.67
C GLY A 22 9.65 -5.10 -2.01
N ARG A 23 8.37 -4.77 -2.15
CA ARG A 23 7.90 -3.38 -2.36
C ARG A 23 7.36 -2.78 -1.07
N VAL A 24 7.43 -1.47 -0.94
CA VAL A 24 6.81 -0.73 0.16
C VAL A 24 5.52 -0.10 -0.33
N PHE A 25 4.41 -0.40 0.31
CA PHE A 25 3.13 0.24 0.06
C PHE A 25 2.94 1.37 1.05
N TYR A 26 2.59 2.55 0.59
CA TYR A 26 2.43 3.71 1.46
C TYR A 26 1.33 4.64 0.98
N ILE A 27 0.72 5.36 1.92
CA ILE A 27 -0.24 6.42 1.65
C ILE A 27 0.47 7.77 1.69
N ASP A 28 0.29 8.56 0.64
CA ASP A 28 0.78 9.94 0.55
C ASP A 28 -0.26 10.79 -0.17
N ALA A 29 -0.59 11.96 0.38
CA ALA A 29 -1.60 12.87 -0.18
C ALA A 29 -2.90 12.16 -0.62
N GLN A 30 -3.45 11.29 0.24
CA GLN A 30 -4.66 10.51 -0.02
C GLN A 30 -4.56 9.53 -1.21
N THR A 31 -3.36 9.13 -1.59
CA THR A 31 -3.10 8.18 -2.68
C THR A 31 -2.27 7.02 -2.15
N LEU A 32 -2.65 5.79 -2.55
CA LEU A 32 -1.85 4.59 -2.34
C LEU A 32 -0.78 4.47 -3.43
N TYR A 33 0.46 4.34 -2.98
CA TYR A 33 1.62 4.10 -3.82
C TYR A 33 2.27 2.76 -3.51
N ALA A 34 2.91 2.17 -4.52
CA ALA A 34 3.88 1.11 -4.36
C ALA A 34 5.27 1.63 -4.75
N TYR A 35 6.18 1.66 -3.80
CA TYR A 35 7.58 1.98 -3.98
C TYR A 35 8.39 0.70 -4.19
N ASP A 36 9.18 0.68 -5.25
CA ASP A 36 10.16 -0.35 -5.52
C ASP A 36 11.55 0.12 -5.04
N PRO A 37 12.12 -0.48 -3.98
CA PRO A 37 13.41 -0.04 -3.44
C PRO A 37 14.59 -0.34 -4.36
N ILE A 38 14.43 -1.22 -5.36
CA ILE A 38 15.49 -1.58 -6.31
C ILE A 38 15.58 -0.51 -7.39
N THR A 39 14.45 -0.17 -8.02
CA THR A 39 14.43 0.86 -9.08
C THR A 39 14.30 2.29 -8.55
N LYS A 40 13.93 2.44 -7.27
CA LYS A 40 13.60 3.71 -6.60
C LYS A 40 12.40 4.43 -7.23
N GLU A 41 11.52 3.69 -7.88
CA GLU A 41 10.33 4.23 -8.52
C GLU A 41 9.08 4.00 -7.67
N SER A 42 8.16 4.95 -7.71
CA SER A 42 6.84 4.86 -7.07
C SER A 42 5.75 4.79 -8.12
N THR A 43 4.92 3.76 -8.05
CA THR A 43 3.73 3.60 -8.91
C THR A 43 2.48 3.97 -8.13
N LYS A 44 1.60 4.78 -8.73
CA LYS A 44 0.27 5.08 -8.20
C LYS A 44 -0.64 3.87 -8.38
N LEU A 45 -1.25 3.38 -7.31
CA LEU A 45 -2.18 2.25 -7.36
C LEU A 45 -3.63 2.67 -7.20
N LEU A 46 -3.92 3.54 -6.24
CA LEU A 46 -5.28 3.97 -5.95
C LEU A 46 -5.30 5.42 -5.45
N ASP A 47 -6.20 6.23 -6.00
CA ASP A 47 -6.50 7.59 -5.54
C ASP A 47 -7.71 7.59 -4.60
N LYS A 48 -7.94 8.69 -3.88
CA LYS A 48 -9.09 8.90 -2.97
C LYS A 48 -9.10 8.02 -1.71
N VAL A 49 -7.92 7.78 -1.16
CA VAL A 49 -7.73 7.16 0.16
C VAL A 49 -7.81 8.26 1.23
N ILE A 50 -9.03 8.63 1.60
CA ILE A 50 -9.30 9.73 2.55
C ILE A 50 -9.23 9.20 3.99
N ASP A 51 -8.62 9.96 4.90
CA ASP A 51 -8.55 9.66 6.34
C ASP A 51 -8.09 8.22 6.66
N ALA A 52 -7.06 7.74 5.96
CA ALA A 52 -6.42 6.46 6.28
C ALA A 52 -5.87 6.47 7.70
N LYS A 53 -6.11 5.39 8.44
CA LYS A 53 -5.60 5.15 9.80
C LYS A 53 -4.55 4.05 9.83
N SER A 54 -4.72 3.02 9.02
CA SER A 54 -3.79 1.91 8.93
C SER A 54 -3.72 1.40 7.49
N ILE A 55 -2.60 0.76 7.17
CA ILE A 55 -2.41 0.02 5.93
C ILE A 55 -1.80 -1.34 6.28
N SER A 56 -2.33 -2.38 5.67
CA SER A 56 -1.81 -3.73 5.80
C SER A 56 -1.91 -4.47 4.48
N LYS A 57 -1.12 -5.53 4.35
CA LYS A 57 -1.15 -6.39 3.18
C LYS A 57 -1.30 -7.83 3.63
N LYS A 58 -2.13 -8.57 2.88
CA LYS A 58 -2.24 -10.03 3.01
C LYS A 58 -2.42 -10.64 1.64
N ALA A 59 -1.52 -11.55 1.28
CA ALA A 59 -1.45 -12.12 -0.05
C ALA A 59 -1.37 -11.03 -1.13
N CYS A 60 -2.33 -11.00 -2.06
CA CYS A 60 -2.39 -9.96 -3.08
C CYS A 60 -3.29 -8.78 -2.70
N ILE A 61 -3.86 -8.75 -1.49
CA ILE A 61 -4.80 -7.72 -1.07
C ILE A 61 -4.13 -6.70 -0.17
N ILE A 62 -4.14 -5.44 -0.58
CA ILE A 62 -3.86 -4.29 0.28
C ILE A 62 -5.17 -3.89 0.97
N THR A 63 -5.15 -3.84 2.30
CA THR A 63 -6.27 -3.36 3.11
C THR A 63 -5.87 -2.05 3.75
N ILE A 64 -6.66 -1.00 3.50
CA ILE A 64 -6.48 0.31 4.10
C ILE A 64 -7.71 0.57 4.97
N GLU A 65 -7.51 0.72 6.26
CA GLU A 65 -8.58 1.11 7.17
C GLU A 65 -8.63 2.64 7.20
N CYS A 66 -9.73 3.21 6.73
CA CYS A 66 -10.02 4.63 6.84
C CYS A 66 -10.95 4.88 8.04
N LYS A 67 -11.18 6.16 8.36
CA LYS A 67 -12.09 6.54 9.45
C LYS A 67 -13.52 6.05 9.24
N ASP A 68 -14.04 6.15 8.02
CA ASP A 68 -15.45 5.90 7.69
C ASP A 68 -15.65 4.62 6.85
N GLU A 69 -14.61 4.11 6.18
CA GLU A 69 -14.68 2.90 5.36
C GLU A 69 -13.40 2.06 5.46
N THR A 70 -13.45 0.82 4.95
CA THR A 70 -12.26 0.01 4.72
C THR A 70 -12.12 -0.24 3.23
N ILE A 71 -10.98 0.14 2.67
CA ILE A 71 -10.68 -0.02 1.25
C ILE A 71 -9.86 -1.29 1.08
N ARG A 72 -10.27 -2.15 0.14
CA ARG A 72 -9.50 -3.33 -0.27
C ARG A 72 -9.08 -3.17 -1.72
N PHE A 73 -7.81 -3.43 -2.00
CA PHE A 73 -7.24 -3.31 -3.34
C PHE A 73 -6.52 -4.59 -3.69
N ASP A 74 -6.89 -5.21 -4.82
CA ASP A 74 -6.24 -6.41 -5.33
C ASP A 74 -5.08 -6.04 -6.25
N LEU A 75 -3.85 -6.39 -5.85
CA LEU A 75 -2.63 -6.15 -6.61
C LEU A 75 -2.51 -7.00 -7.87
N SER A 76 -3.17 -8.16 -7.91
CA SER A 76 -3.17 -9.07 -9.07
C SER A 76 -4.04 -8.51 -10.18
N LEU A 77 -5.17 -7.91 -9.79
CA LEU A 77 -6.16 -7.38 -10.72
C LEU A 77 -6.05 -5.86 -10.90
N LEU A 78 -5.18 -5.21 -10.12
CA LEU A 78 -4.94 -3.77 -10.09
C LEU A 78 -6.23 -2.94 -9.95
N HIS A 79 -7.16 -3.37 -9.10
CA HIS A 79 -8.41 -2.64 -8.83
C HIS A 79 -8.93 -2.80 -7.39
N LYS A 80 -9.80 -1.87 -6.98
CA LYS A 80 -10.53 -1.89 -5.69
C LYS A 80 -11.63 -2.95 -5.70
N ILE A 81 -11.72 -3.77 -4.66
CA ILE A 81 -12.74 -4.83 -4.46
C ILE A 81 -13.59 -4.61 -3.21
#